data_AF-A0A2T2SIH0-F1
#
_entry.id   AF-A0A2T2SIH0-F1
#
_cell.length_a   1.000
_cell.length_b   1.000
_cell.length_c   1.000
_cell.angle_alpha   90.00
_cell.angle_beta   90.00
_cell.angle_gamma   90.00
#
_symmetry.space_group_name_H-M   'P 1'
#
loop_
_entity.id
_entity.type
_entity.pdbx_description
1 polymer ?
#
loop_
_entity_poly.entity_id
_entity_poly.type
_entity_poly.pdbx_seq_one_letter_code
_entity_poly.pdbx_strand_id
1 'polypeptide(L)'
;MSPSICTSSSRSRLSPPLRLFLATIGVLVLLGVETAPATALVEDVLFTARSDGQGYVIRVRTADTIKAYGMPRSAGEHTIEWVLYNTALHDNYQKGSAKGPVNRYSTTTRNGHLILRFELDPERSVDPKAYRDGASNDLLLNLAYRDGSVPVADAQQESSSGVVQQASTPSQPPNGASEAARERWKLDTVVIDPGHGGKDPGATANGLYEKDVVLDVAHKLGTYVENRLGVNVVYTRTDDRFIPLE
;
A
#
# COMPACT_ATOMS: atom_id res chain seq x y z
N MET A 1 -32.87 -38.61 -94.70
CA MET A 1 -32.78 -39.98 -95.22
C MET A 1 -32.48 -40.93 -94.07
N SER A 2 -33.34 -41.95 -93.94
CA SER A 2 -33.28 -43.19 -93.14
C SER A 2 -32.88 -43.19 -91.65
N PRO A 3 -33.81 -43.61 -90.76
CA PRO A 3 -33.57 -43.95 -89.36
C PRO A 3 -33.46 -45.48 -89.14
N SER A 4 -32.92 -45.93 -88.00
CA SER A 4 -32.99 -47.33 -87.56
C SER A 4 -33.21 -47.46 -86.05
N ILE A 5 -34.48 -47.63 -85.69
CA ILE A 5 -35.10 -48.73 -84.91
C ILE A 5 -34.26 -49.47 -83.83
N CYS A 6 -34.73 -49.32 -82.58
CA CYS A 6 -35.11 -50.35 -81.59
C CYS A 6 -34.16 -51.52 -81.23
N THR A 7 -33.86 -51.70 -79.94
CA THR A 7 -34.34 -52.85 -79.14
C THR A 7 -33.83 -52.82 -77.68
N SER A 8 -34.67 -53.37 -76.80
CA SER A 8 -34.49 -53.54 -75.36
C SER A 8 -33.39 -54.53 -74.98
N SER A 9 -32.83 -54.42 -73.77
CA SER A 9 -32.79 -55.55 -72.82
C SER A 9 -32.22 -55.12 -71.48
N SER A 10 -32.96 -55.45 -70.42
CA SER A 10 -32.60 -55.27 -69.02
C SER A 10 -31.45 -56.22 -68.63
N ARG A 11 -30.41 -55.69 -67.97
CA ARG A 11 -29.70 -56.41 -66.90
C ARG A 11 -29.37 -55.45 -65.76
N SER A 12 -29.86 -55.83 -64.59
CA SER A 12 -29.62 -55.21 -63.30
C SER A 12 -28.25 -55.60 -62.74
N ARG A 13 -27.83 -54.82 -61.73
CA ARG A 13 -26.68 -55.01 -60.80
C ARG A 13 -25.36 -54.45 -61.35
N LEU A 14 -24.56 -53.67 -60.62
CA LEU A 14 -24.43 -53.45 -59.18
C LEU A 14 -23.73 -52.08 -59.01
N SER A 15 -24.28 -51.18 -58.20
CA SER A 15 -23.65 -49.90 -57.87
C SER A 15 -22.49 -50.09 -56.87
N PRO A 16 -21.35 -49.40 -57.01
CA PRO A 16 -20.35 -49.35 -55.95
C PRO A 16 -20.90 -48.55 -54.76
N PRO A 17 -20.48 -48.83 -53.51
CA PRO A 17 -20.99 -48.11 -52.36
C PRO A 17 -20.53 -46.65 -52.40
N LEU A 18 -21.50 -45.76 -52.30
CA LEU A 18 -21.34 -44.33 -52.07
C LEU A 18 -20.51 -44.14 -50.79
N ARG A 19 -19.26 -43.69 -50.93
CA ARG A 19 -18.47 -43.23 -49.79
C ARG A 19 -19.10 -41.93 -49.30
N LEU A 20 -19.93 -42.07 -48.28
CA LEU A 20 -20.48 -40.96 -47.50
C LEU A 20 -19.30 -40.28 -46.79
N PHE A 21 -18.80 -39.18 -47.35
CA PHE A 21 -17.96 -38.26 -46.60
C PHE A 21 -18.86 -37.60 -45.55
N LEU A 22 -18.90 -38.17 -44.34
CA LEU A 22 -19.31 -37.41 -43.16
C LEU A 22 -18.27 -36.31 -42.99
N ALA A 23 -18.60 -35.10 -43.44
CA ALA A 23 -17.95 -33.89 -42.97
C ALA A 23 -18.30 -33.77 -41.49
N THR A 24 -17.42 -34.27 -40.63
CA THR A 24 -17.45 -33.97 -39.20
C THR A 24 -17.26 -32.47 -39.05
N ILE A 25 -18.37 -31.75 -38.85
CA ILE A 25 -18.34 -30.40 -38.30
C ILE A 25 -17.79 -30.56 -36.89
N GLY A 26 -16.47 -30.40 -36.76
CA GLY A 26 -15.82 -30.26 -35.48
C GLY A 26 -16.28 -28.96 -34.85
N VAL A 27 -17.30 -29.03 -33.99
CA VAL A 27 -17.60 -27.96 -33.06
C VAL A 27 -16.44 -27.91 -32.08
N LEU A 28 -15.46 -27.06 -32.37
CA LEU A 28 -14.42 -26.69 -31.44
C LEU A 28 -15.09 -25.85 -30.34
N VAL A 29 -15.56 -26.52 -29.29
CA VAL A 29 -15.94 -25.87 -28.04
C VAL A 29 -14.65 -25.33 -27.44
N LEU A 30 -14.35 -24.06 -27.74
CA LEU A 30 -13.42 -23.27 -26.95
C LEU A 30 -14.02 -23.18 -25.54
N LEU A 31 -13.61 -24.08 -24.66
CA LEU A 31 -13.81 -23.93 -23.23
C LEU A 31 -13.11 -22.62 -22.84
N GLY A 32 -13.90 -21.55 -22.75
CA GLY A 32 -13.44 -20.32 -22.14
C GLY A 32 -12.91 -20.67 -20.76
N VAL A 33 -11.64 -20.39 -20.52
CA VAL A 33 -11.12 -20.39 -19.15
C VAL A 33 -11.80 -19.21 -18.48
N GLU A 34 -12.93 -19.46 -17.83
CA GLU A 34 -13.59 -18.49 -16.96
C GLU A 34 -12.63 -18.22 -15.80
N THR A 35 -11.90 -17.11 -15.88
CA THR A 35 -11.15 -16.61 -14.73
C THR A 35 -12.16 -16.29 -13.65
N ALA A 36 -11.99 -16.86 -12.45
CA ALA A 36 -12.79 -16.49 -11.30
C ALA A 36 -12.80 -14.96 -11.16
N PRO A 37 -13.96 -14.33 -10.89
CA PRO A 37 -14.03 -12.89 -10.73
C PRO A 37 -13.12 -12.46 -9.58
N ALA A 38 -12.46 -11.33 -9.75
CA ALA A 38 -11.61 -10.76 -8.71
C ALA A 38 -12.43 -10.57 -7.42
N THR A 39 -11.86 -10.95 -6.28
CA THR A 39 -12.52 -10.82 -4.97
C THR A 39 -12.38 -9.43 -4.36
N ALA A 40 -11.51 -8.59 -4.92
CA ALA A 40 -11.30 -7.21 -4.50
C ALA A 40 -10.87 -6.37 -5.70
N LEU A 41 -11.26 -5.09 -5.70
CA LEU A 41 -10.99 -4.15 -6.77
C LEU A 41 -10.14 -2.99 -6.24
N VAL A 42 -9.08 -2.65 -6.97
CA VAL A 42 -8.23 -1.48 -6.71
C VAL A 42 -8.85 -0.25 -7.35
N GLU A 43 -9.15 0.74 -6.52
CA GLU A 43 -9.77 2.00 -6.94
C GLU A 43 -8.72 3.08 -7.21
N ASP A 44 -7.60 3.05 -6.48
CA ASP A 44 -6.56 4.08 -6.60
C ASP A 44 -5.19 3.60 -6.10
N VAL A 45 -4.13 4.26 -6.58
CA VAL A 45 -2.75 4.10 -6.12
C VAL A 45 -2.18 5.48 -5.80
N LEU A 46 -2.06 5.77 -4.51
CA LEU A 46 -1.67 7.08 -3.97
C LEU A 46 -0.25 7.04 -3.42
N PHE A 47 0.52 8.10 -3.67
CA PHE A 47 1.90 8.24 -3.21
C PHE A 47 1.97 9.38 -2.19
N THR A 48 2.40 9.08 -0.97
CA THR A 48 2.51 10.05 0.13
C THR A 48 3.92 10.02 0.69
N ALA A 49 4.56 11.19 0.81
CA ALA A 49 5.83 11.28 1.52
C ALA A 49 5.62 10.89 2.98
N ARG A 50 6.57 10.15 3.56
CA ARG A 50 6.55 9.88 5.00
C ARG A 50 6.80 11.17 5.76
N SER A 51 6.18 11.32 6.93
CA SER A 51 6.33 12.51 7.77
C SER A 51 7.76 12.73 8.27
N ASP A 52 8.55 11.67 8.39
CA ASP A 52 9.97 11.73 8.74
C ASP A 52 10.88 12.13 7.56
N GLY A 53 10.32 12.27 6.35
CA GLY A 53 11.07 12.53 5.12
C GLY A 53 11.96 11.37 4.65
N GLN A 54 11.91 10.21 5.33
CA GLN A 54 12.76 9.04 5.09
C GLN A 54 12.10 8.01 4.17
N GLY A 55 11.36 8.49 3.18
CA GLY A 55 10.77 7.66 2.13
C GLY A 55 9.33 8.02 1.78
N TYR A 56 8.66 7.08 1.14
CA TYR A 56 7.27 7.22 0.69
C TYR A 56 6.43 6.02 1.11
N VAL A 57 5.13 6.24 1.31
CA VAL A 57 4.13 5.19 1.41
C VAL A 57 3.26 5.24 0.17
N ILE A 58 3.16 4.11 -0.50
CA ILE A 58 2.20 3.88 -1.58
C ILE A 58 0.97 3.22 -0.97
N ARG A 59 -0.17 3.90 -1.00
CA ARG A 59 -1.46 3.35 -0.58
C ARG A 59 -2.22 2.86 -1.80
N VAL A 60 -2.53 1.58 -1.80
CA VAL A 60 -3.44 0.96 -2.78
C VAL A 60 -4.82 0.94 -2.14
N ARG A 61 -5.71 1.84 -2.59
CA ARG A 61 -7.08 1.90 -2.11
C ARG A 61 -7.93 0.82 -2.75
N THR A 62 -8.75 0.15 -1.96
CA THR A 62 -9.57 -0.95 -2.46
C THR A 62 -11.00 -0.90 -1.95
N ALA A 63 -11.94 -1.27 -2.84
CA ALA A 63 -13.34 -1.38 -2.49
C ALA A 63 -13.58 -2.45 -1.40
N ASP A 64 -12.76 -3.51 -1.43
CA ASP A 64 -12.84 -4.67 -0.55
C ASP A 64 -11.48 -5.15 -0.07
N THR A 65 -11.46 -5.91 1.02
CA THR A 65 -10.24 -6.47 1.60
C THR A 65 -9.58 -7.48 0.64
N ILE A 66 -8.39 -7.17 0.11
CA ILE A 66 -7.56 -8.15 -0.60
C ILE A 66 -7.11 -9.23 0.38
N LYS A 67 -7.46 -10.51 0.15
CA LYS A 67 -7.17 -11.59 1.10
C LYS A 67 -5.71 -12.01 1.17
N ALA A 68 -4.98 -11.90 0.06
CA ALA A 68 -3.57 -12.26 0.00
C ALA A 68 -2.80 -11.37 -0.97
N TYR A 69 -1.54 -11.09 -0.65
CA TYR A 69 -0.59 -10.38 -1.51
C TYR A 69 0.81 -10.99 -1.31
N GLY A 70 1.64 -10.94 -2.34
CA GLY A 70 3.04 -11.34 -2.26
C GLY A 70 3.89 -10.25 -1.61
N MET A 71 5.04 -10.60 -1.05
CA MET A 71 6.01 -9.58 -0.63
C MET A 71 6.58 -8.87 -1.87
N PRO A 72 6.79 -7.53 -1.81
CA PRO A 72 7.46 -6.81 -2.89
C PRO A 72 8.84 -7.41 -3.15
N ARG A 73 9.14 -7.66 -4.41
CA ARG A 73 10.39 -8.29 -4.83
C ARG A 73 11.09 -7.43 -5.87
N SER A 74 12.41 -7.47 -5.88
CA SER A 74 13.17 -6.92 -7.01
C SER A 74 12.89 -7.76 -8.26
N ALA A 75 12.62 -7.07 -9.37
CA ALA A 75 12.46 -7.65 -10.70
C ALA A 75 13.52 -7.10 -11.69
N GLY A 76 14.57 -6.49 -11.15
CA GLY A 76 15.64 -5.77 -11.86
C GLY A 76 16.35 -4.80 -10.91
N GLU A 77 17.43 -4.17 -11.36
CA GLU A 77 18.29 -3.31 -10.53
C GLU A 77 17.53 -2.16 -9.85
N HIS A 78 16.60 -1.53 -10.59
CA HIS A 78 15.77 -0.42 -10.10
C HIS A 78 14.28 -0.70 -10.30
N THR A 79 13.86 -1.96 -10.19
CA THR A 79 12.47 -2.34 -10.43
C THR A 79 11.95 -3.19 -9.28
N ILE A 80 10.83 -2.77 -8.71
CA ILE A 80 10.08 -3.54 -7.72
C ILE A 80 8.80 -4.06 -8.37
N GLU A 81 8.48 -5.32 -8.10
CA GLU A 81 7.21 -5.91 -8.45
C GLU A 81 6.45 -6.33 -7.19
N TRP A 82 5.16 -6.01 -7.14
CA TRP A 82 4.27 -6.37 -6.06
C TRP A 82 3.00 -7.01 -6.62
N VAL A 83 2.67 -8.21 -6.15
CA VAL A 83 1.56 -9.02 -6.68
C VAL A 83 0.42 -9.05 -5.67
N LEU A 84 -0.77 -8.67 -6.11
CA LEU A 84 -2.01 -8.75 -5.34
C LEU A 84 -2.85 -9.91 -5.89
N TYR A 85 -3.13 -10.91 -5.07
CA TYR A 85 -3.80 -12.14 -5.52
C TYR A 85 -5.31 -11.93 -5.62
N ASN A 86 -5.92 -12.59 -6.61
CA ASN A 86 -7.34 -12.51 -6.92
C ASN A 86 -7.92 -11.07 -6.91
N THR A 87 -7.16 -10.14 -7.51
CA THR A 87 -7.41 -8.70 -7.46
C THR A 87 -7.39 -8.16 -8.88
N ALA A 88 -8.28 -7.20 -9.18
CA ALA A 88 -8.31 -6.47 -10.45
C ALA A 88 -8.38 -4.96 -10.19
N LEU A 89 -8.23 -4.17 -11.26
CA LEU A 89 -8.54 -2.75 -11.20
C LEU A 89 -10.07 -2.56 -11.25
N HIS A 90 -10.56 -1.58 -10.51
CA HIS A 90 -11.94 -1.13 -10.65
C HIS A 90 -12.14 -0.45 -12.02
N ASP A 91 -13.35 -0.51 -12.59
CA ASP A 91 -13.64 0.02 -13.93
C ASP A 91 -13.41 1.55 -14.04
N ASN A 92 -13.55 2.26 -12.93
CA ASN A 92 -13.31 3.71 -12.84
C ASN A 92 -11.86 4.06 -12.46
N TYR A 93 -10.95 3.08 -12.36
CA TYR A 93 -9.57 3.32 -11.94
C TYR A 93 -8.90 4.32 -12.88
N GLN A 94 -8.41 5.40 -12.30
CA GLN A 94 -7.61 6.40 -13.01
C GLN A 94 -6.20 6.37 -12.45
N LYS A 95 -5.22 6.13 -13.34
CA LYS A 95 -3.83 6.03 -12.94
C LYS A 95 -3.30 7.39 -12.49
N GLY A 96 -2.93 7.51 -11.23
CA GLY A 96 -2.26 8.68 -10.67
C GLY A 96 -0.80 8.86 -11.16
N SER A 97 -0.21 9.99 -10.79
CA SER A 97 1.22 10.26 -11.03
C SER A 97 2.08 9.60 -9.96
N ALA A 98 3.18 8.98 -10.40
CA ALA A 98 4.21 8.50 -9.48
C ALA A 98 4.88 9.70 -8.76
N LYS A 99 5.36 9.48 -7.54
CA LYS A 99 6.06 10.49 -6.74
C LYS A 99 7.21 9.86 -5.95
N GLY A 100 8.13 10.69 -5.49
CA GLY A 100 9.23 10.25 -4.63
C GLY A 100 10.24 9.40 -5.37
N PRO A 101 10.70 8.26 -4.81
CA PRO A 101 11.69 7.40 -5.46
C PRO A 101 11.14 6.59 -6.63
N VAL A 102 9.88 6.79 -7.01
CA VAL A 102 9.23 6.06 -8.11
C VAL A 102 9.11 6.99 -9.30
N ASN A 103 9.91 6.73 -10.34
CA ASN A 103 9.85 7.46 -11.60
C ASN A 103 8.57 7.14 -12.38
N ARG A 104 8.18 5.86 -12.38
CA ARG A 104 7.02 5.36 -13.11
C ARG A 104 6.51 4.09 -12.45
N TYR A 105 5.22 3.83 -12.61
CA TYR A 105 4.65 2.52 -12.27
C TYR A 105 3.72 2.01 -13.36
N SER A 106 3.42 0.73 -13.36
CA SER A 106 2.43 0.10 -14.24
C SER A 106 1.66 -0.98 -13.50
N THR A 107 0.49 -1.30 -14.04
CA THR A 107 -0.41 -2.33 -13.52
C THR A 107 -0.69 -3.32 -14.63
N THR A 108 -0.63 -4.62 -14.35
CA THR A 108 -0.96 -5.66 -15.31
C THR A 108 -1.72 -6.78 -14.61
N THR A 109 -2.86 -7.17 -15.17
CA THR A 109 -3.60 -8.34 -14.68
C THR A 109 -3.12 -9.59 -15.40
N ARG A 110 -2.72 -10.62 -14.65
CA ARG A 110 -2.30 -11.91 -15.20
C ARG A 110 -2.82 -13.03 -14.32
N ASN A 111 -3.50 -14.01 -14.91
CA ASN A 111 -4.06 -15.17 -14.20
C ASN A 111 -4.92 -14.78 -12.98
N GLY A 112 -5.70 -13.70 -13.08
CA GLY A 112 -6.52 -13.19 -11.98
C GLY A 112 -5.73 -12.48 -10.87
N HIS A 113 -4.46 -12.14 -11.08
CA HIS A 113 -3.64 -11.39 -10.12
C HIS A 113 -3.28 -10.03 -10.69
N LEU A 114 -3.38 -9.00 -9.86
CA LEU A 114 -2.93 -7.66 -10.23
C LEU A 114 -1.46 -7.53 -9.86
N ILE A 115 -0.63 -7.22 -10.85
CA ILE A 115 0.80 -7.01 -10.68
C ILE A 115 1.05 -5.51 -10.80
N LEU A 116 1.54 -4.90 -9.72
CA LEU A 116 2.06 -3.54 -9.72
C LEU A 116 3.57 -3.59 -9.91
N ARG A 117 4.07 -2.88 -10.91
CA ARG A 117 5.51 -2.73 -11.15
C ARG A 117 5.90 -1.27 -10.99
N PHE A 118 6.95 -1.03 -10.21
CA PHE A 118 7.48 0.29 -9.91
C PHE A 118 8.91 0.39 -10.44
N GLU A 119 9.15 1.34 -11.32
CA GLU A 119 10.46 1.74 -11.82
C GLU A 119 10.98 2.85 -10.89
N LEU A 120 12.11 2.57 -10.24
CA LEU A 120 12.69 3.43 -9.22
C LEU A 120 13.70 4.41 -9.82
N ASP A 121 13.94 5.50 -9.10
CA ASP A 121 15.08 6.38 -9.32
C ASP A 121 16.39 5.63 -9.02
N PRO A 122 17.32 5.52 -9.98
CA PRO A 122 18.58 4.81 -9.80
C PRO A 122 19.47 5.40 -8.70
N GLU A 123 19.30 6.69 -8.39
CA GLU A 123 20.06 7.40 -7.35
C GLU A 123 19.42 7.29 -5.96
N ARG A 124 18.35 6.49 -5.81
CA ARG A 124 17.60 6.32 -4.56
C ARG A 124 17.39 4.85 -4.22
N SER A 125 18.16 4.36 -3.24
CA SER A 125 17.97 3.03 -2.67
C SER A 125 16.77 2.99 -1.71
N VAL A 126 15.90 1.98 -1.85
CA VAL A 126 14.74 1.78 -0.97
C VAL A 126 14.69 0.39 -0.33
N ASP A 127 14.08 0.29 0.85
CA ASP A 127 13.71 -0.95 1.54
C ASP A 127 12.19 -1.13 1.51
N PRO A 128 11.64 -1.91 0.56
CA PRO A 128 10.19 -2.04 0.41
C PRO A 128 9.58 -3.01 1.43
N LYS A 129 8.49 -2.58 2.09
CA LYS A 129 7.70 -3.41 3.00
C LYS A 129 6.21 -3.22 2.77
N ALA A 130 5.48 -4.32 2.58
CA ALA A 130 4.05 -4.32 2.37
C ALA A 130 3.30 -4.76 3.63
N TYR A 131 2.22 -4.06 3.98
CA TYR A 131 1.35 -4.39 5.09
C TYR A 131 -0.09 -3.99 4.79
N ARG A 132 -1.04 -4.62 5.48
CA ARG A 132 -2.44 -4.21 5.46
C ARG A 132 -2.63 -2.96 6.32
N ASP A 133 -3.48 -2.05 5.88
CA ASP A 133 -3.97 -0.99 6.76
C ASP A 133 -4.97 -1.58 7.77
N GLY A 134 -4.69 -1.45 9.06
CA GLY A 134 -5.56 -2.00 10.11
C GLY A 134 -6.92 -1.30 10.22
N ALA A 135 -7.03 -0.08 9.68
CA ALA A 135 -8.23 0.74 9.78
C ALA A 135 -9.08 0.76 8.50
N SER A 136 -8.62 0.14 7.41
CA SER A 136 -9.32 0.14 6.12
C SER A 136 -9.12 -1.17 5.34
N ASN A 137 -9.68 -1.23 4.13
CA ASN A 137 -9.44 -2.35 3.20
C ASN A 137 -8.08 -2.26 2.49
N ASP A 138 -7.40 -1.12 2.62
CA ASP A 138 -6.26 -0.73 1.81
C ASP A 138 -5.02 -1.57 2.10
N LEU A 139 -4.11 -1.57 1.14
CA LEU A 139 -2.75 -2.08 1.32
C LEU A 139 -1.75 -0.93 1.25
N LEU A 140 -0.72 -1.03 2.08
CA LEU A 140 0.33 -0.03 2.19
C LEU A 140 1.66 -0.66 1.79
N LEU A 141 2.38 -0.01 0.89
CA LEU A 141 3.75 -0.32 0.53
C LEU A 141 4.65 0.82 0.98
N ASN A 142 5.39 0.60 2.06
CA ASN A 142 6.41 1.51 2.55
C ASN A 142 7.70 1.33 1.75
N LEU A 143 8.24 2.43 1.22
CA LEU A 143 9.52 2.52 0.54
C LEU A 143 10.44 3.39 1.40
N ALA A 144 11.11 2.80 2.40
CA ALA A 144 12.03 3.52 3.26
C ALA A 144 13.36 3.75 2.53
N TYR A 145 13.96 4.95 2.63
CA TYR A 145 15.30 5.15 2.06
C TYR A 145 16.34 4.34 2.84
N ARG A 146 17.26 3.69 2.12
CA ARG A 146 18.36 2.92 2.74
C ARG A 146 19.57 3.78 3.05
N ASP A 147 19.69 4.90 2.35
CA ASP A 147 20.80 5.82 2.47
C ASP A 147 20.31 7.04 3.26
N GLY A 148 21.10 7.52 4.21
CA GLY A 148 20.81 8.72 5.01
C GLY A 148 20.84 10.03 4.20
N SER A 149 20.48 9.98 2.91
CA SER A 149 20.42 11.10 2.00
C SER A 149 19.18 11.94 2.29
N VAL A 150 19.49 13.10 2.87
CA VAL A 150 18.71 14.34 3.14
C VAL A 150 17.26 14.35 2.63
N PRO A 151 16.29 14.66 3.52
CA PRO A 151 14.87 14.69 3.16
C PRO A 151 14.59 15.72 2.06
N VAL A 152 13.82 15.28 1.06
CA VAL A 152 13.15 16.18 0.10
C VAL A 152 11.96 16.80 0.83
N ALA A 153 12.19 17.93 1.50
CA ALA A 153 11.15 18.72 2.12
C ALA A 153 11.26 20.17 1.65
N ASP A 154 10.75 20.44 0.45
CA ASP A 154 10.23 21.78 0.14
C ASP A 154 8.80 21.84 0.67
N ALA A 155 8.67 22.30 1.91
CA ALA A 155 7.42 22.78 2.47
C ALA A 155 7.71 24.09 3.19
N GLN A 156 7.17 25.17 2.63
CA GLN A 156 7.33 26.54 3.11
C GLN A 156 6.82 26.65 4.55
N GLN A 157 7.66 27.17 5.44
CA GLN A 157 7.29 27.56 6.80
C GLN A 157 6.54 28.89 6.76
N GLU A 158 5.23 28.87 7.02
CA GLU A 158 4.54 30.05 7.54
C GLU A 158 4.78 30.15 9.04
N SER A 159 5.26 31.33 9.43
CA SER A 159 5.60 31.69 10.80
C SER A 159 4.39 32.34 11.47
N SER A 160 3.94 31.81 12.60
CA SER A 160 3.16 32.61 13.55
C SER A 160 3.73 32.43 14.95
N SER A 161 4.32 33.50 15.45
CA SER A 161 4.80 33.65 16.81
C SER A 161 3.61 33.82 17.76
N GLY A 162 3.57 33.03 18.82
CA GLY A 162 2.65 33.20 19.95
C GLY A 162 3.37 32.86 21.25
N VAL A 163 3.51 33.87 22.10
CA VAL A 163 4.20 33.88 23.40
C VAL A 163 3.29 33.34 24.49
N VAL A 164 3.72 32.38 25.33
CA VAL A 164 3.30 32.29 26.75
C VAL A 164 4.42 31.67 27.61
N GLN A 165 4.53 32.21 28.82
CA GLN A 165 5.62 32.16 29.79
C GLN A 165 5.80 30.87 30.60
N GLN A 166 7.03 30.80 31.10
CA GLN A 166 7.71 29.90 32.03
C GLN A 166 7.19 29.92 33.48
N ALA A 167 7.06 28.73 34.07
CA ALA A 167 7.31 28.38 35.49
C ALA A 167 7.49 26.84 35.52
N SER A 168 8.51 26.18 36.08
CA SER A 168 9.41 26.45 37.21
C SER A 168 10.73 25.65 37.04
N THR A 169 11.83 26.12 37.62
CA THR A 169 13.22 25.62 37.52
C THR A 169 13.50 24.33 38.36
N PRO A 170 14.73 23.77 38.43
CA PRO A 170 15.09 22.48 37.83
C PRO A 170 15.43 21.39 38.86
N SER A 171 14.93 20.18 38.69
CA SER A 171 15.55 19.00 39.29
C SER A 171 16.67 18.52 38.37
N GLN A 172 17.89 18.58 38.87
CA GLN A 172 19.12 18.11 38.23
C GLN A 172 18.92 16.73 37.57
N PRO A 173 19.24 16.55 36.27
CA PRO A 173 19.04 15.28 35.59
C PRO A 173 19.99 14.20 36.15
N PRO A 174 19.54 12.96 36.33
CA PRO A 174 20.39 11.86 36.74
C PRO A 174 21.46 11.59 35.68
N ASN A 175 22.69 11.40 36.16
CA ASN A 175 23.88 11.12 35.36
C ASN A 175 23.68 9.87 34.49
N GLY A 176 23.77 10.01 33.15
CA GLY A 176 23.77 8.85 32.25
C GLY A 176 23.80 9.14 30.74
N ALA A 177 23.36 10.31 30.28
CA ALA A 177 23.44 10.66 28.86
C ALA A 177 24.78 11.30 28.50
N SER A 178 25.43 10.84 27.42
CA SER A 178 26.70 11.41 26.97
C SER A 178 26.49 12.84 26.47
N GLU A 179 27.35 13.76 26.89
CA GLU A 179 27.34 15.17 26.44
C GLU A 179 27.33 15.27 24.90
N ALA A 180 27.98 14.34 24.22
CA ALA A 180 28.00 14.24 22.77
C ALA A 180 26.60 14.03 22.13
N ALA A 181 25.66 13.37 22.81
CA ALA A 181 24.29 13.22 22.30
C ALA A 181 23.49 14.51 22.43
N ARG A 182 23.68 15.26 23.52
CA ARG A 182 23.05 16.56 23.75
C ARG A 182 23.59 17.63 22.79
N GLU A 183 24.91 17.68 22.58
CA GLU A 183 25.55 18.64 21.67
C GLU A 183 25.13 18.45 20.20
N ARG A 184 24.86 17.21 19.77
CA ARG A 184 24.43 16.94 18.38
C ARG A 184 23.04 17.47 18.05
N TRP A 185 22.14 17.55 19.03
CA TRP A 185 20.73 17.87 18.79
C TRP A 185 20.25 19.15 19.49
N LYS A 186 21.09 19.77 20.35
CA LYS A 186 20.73 20.93 21.20
C LYS A 186 19.34 20.79 21.83
N LEU A 187 19.03 19.60 22.33
CA LEU A 187 17.70 19.23 22.80
C LEU A 187 17.69 19.16 24.32
N ASP A 188 17.05 20.14 24.95
CA ASP A 188 16.95 20.24 26.42
C ASP A 188 15.67 19.61 26.97
N THR A 189 14.56 19.73 26.23
CA THR A 189 13.23 19.28 26.68
C THR A 189 12.43 18.72 25.50
N VAL A 190 11.72 17.63 25.77
CA VAL A 190 10.73 17.03 24.88
C VAL A 190 9.36 17.17 25.53
N VAL A 191 8.41 17.78 24.80
CA VAL A 191 7.01 17.82 25.21
C VAL A 191 6.27 16.69 24.51
N ILE A 192 5.65 15.80 25.27
CA ILE A 192 4.83 14.69 24.78
C ILE A 192 3.37 15.05 24.99
N ASP A 193 2.61 15.09 23.90
CA ASP A 193 1.19 15.40 23.90
C ASP A 193 0.36 14.14 23.64
N PRO A 194 -0.08 13.39 24.67
CA PRO A 194 -1.06 12.33 24.47
C PRO A 194 -2.41 12.95 24.13
N GLY A 195 -2.81 12.82 22.86
CA GLY A 195 -4.07 13.36 22.34
C GLY A 195 -5.31 12.88 23.09
N HIS A 196 -6.42 13.59 22.90
CA HIS A 196 -7.73 13.31 23.51
C HIS A 196 -7.70 13.33 25.06
N GLY A 197 -8.72 12.76 25.70
CA GLY A 197 -8.82 12.63 27.15
C GLY A 197 -10.16 13.11 27.71
N GLY A 198 -10.52 12.61 28.90
CA GLY A 198 -11.77 12.89 29.58
C GLY A 198 -12.98 12.54 28.70
N LYS A 199 -13.72 13.60 28.32
CA LYS A 199 -14.93 13.52 27.49
C LYS A 199 -14.68 13.23 26.01
N ASP A 200 -13.44 13.39 25.56
CA ASP A 200 -13.04 13.08 24.19
C ASP A 200 -12.32 11.73 24.19
N PRO A 201 -12.95 10.64 23.71
CA PRO A 201 -12.33 9.33 23.65
C PRO A 201 -11.35 9.17 22.48
N GLY A 202 -11.40 10.07 21.50
CA GLY A 202 -10.80 9.85 20.17
C GLY A 202 -11.46 8.67 19.43
N ALA A 203 -10.70 8.03 18.54
CA ALA A 203 -11.14 6.85 17.82
C ALA A 203 -11.49 5.69 18.77
N THR A 204 -12.55 4.97 18.45
CA THR A 204 -13.04 3.85 19.26
C THR A 204 -13.24 2.62 18.39
N ALA A 205 -12.61 1.50 18.75
CA ALA A 205 -12.77 0.23 18.05
C ALA A 205 -12.51 -0.95 18.99
N ASN A 206 -13.30 -2.02 18.86
CA ASN A 206 -13.11 -3.27 19.62
C ASN A 206 -13.03 -3.09 21.15
N GLY A 207 -13.73 -2.08 21.69
CA GLY A 207 -13.70 -1.75 23.13
C GLY A 207 -12.45 -1.00 23.60
N LEU A 208 -11.57 -0.58 22.68
CA LEU A 208 -10.44 0.30 22.97
C LEU A 208 -10.79 1.75 22.64
N TYR A 209 -10.31 2.66 23.47
CA TYR A 209 -10.38 4.10 23.24
C TYR A 209 -8.98 4.63 22.94
N GLU A 210 -8.87 5.46 21.91
CA GLU A 210 -7.61 6.09 21.52
C GLU A 210 -6.96 6.82 22.69
N LYS A 211 -7.75 7.57 23.47
CA LYS A 211 -7.26 8.33 24.64
C LYS A 211 -6.46 7.49 25.66
N ASP A 212 -6.80 6.20 25.79
CA ASP A 212 -6.16 5.28 26.73
C ASP A 212 -4.87 4.74 26.12
N VAL A 213 -4.94 4.32 24.84
CA VAL A 213 -3.78 3.78 24.10
C VAL A 213 -2.69 4.84 23.98
N VAL A 214 -3.03 6.06 23.60
CA VAL A 214 -2.04 7.13 23.42
C VAL A 214 -1.43 7.60 24.75
N LEU A 215 -2.19 7.58 25.85
CA LEU A 215 -1.67 7.89 27.18
C LEU A 215 -0.66 6.84 27.65
N ASP A 216 -0.98 5.56 27.47
CA ASP A 216 -0.08 4.45 27.79
C ASP A 216 1.21 4.48 26.96
N VAL A 217 1.09 4.80 25.66
CA VAL A 217 2.25 4.94 24.77
C VAL A 217 3.10 6.14 25.17
N ALA A 218 2.48 7.28 25.51
CA ALA A 218 3.18 8.48 25.96
C ALA A 218 4.03 8.20 27.20
N HIS A 219 3.47 7.55 28.22
CA HIS A 219 4.22 7.21 29.46
C HIS A 219 5.43 6.31 29.18
N LYS A 220 5.27 5.31 28.30
CA LYS A 220 6.37 4.43 27.90
C LYS A 220 7.44 5.19 27.11
N LEU A 221 7.02 6.05 26.18
CA LEU A 221 7.92 6.87 25.39
C LEU A 221 8.73 7.82 26.28
N GLY A 222 8.08 8.56 27.17
CA GLY A 222 8.79 9.49 28.05
C GLY A 222 9.77 8.76 28.97
N THR A 223 9.39 7.59 29.51
CA THR A 223 10.32 6.73 30.25
C THR A 223 11.55 6.37 29.41
N TYR A 224 11.40 6.05 28.12
CA TYR A 224 12.54 5.76 27.27
C TYR A 224 13.39 6.98 26.95
N VAL A 225 12.76 8.13 26.70
CA VAL A 225 13.43 9.38 26.38
C VAL A 225 14.27 9.86 27.56
N GLU A 226 13.70 9.90 28.76
CA GLU A 226 14.42 10.29 29.98
C GLU A 226 15.60 9.35 30.24
N ASN A 227 15.38 8.04 30.20
CA ASN A 227 16.41 7.06 30.56
C ASN A 227 17.52 6.92 29.52
N ARG A 228 17.25 7.17 28.24
CA ARG A 228 18.24 6.95 27.16
C ARG A 228 18.91 8.22 26.69
N LEU A 229 18.18 9.33 26.66
CA LEU A 229 18.67 10.60 26.13
C LEU A 229 19.02 11.58 27.25
N GLY A 230 18.56 11.33 28.48
CA GLY A 230 18.78 12.23 29.61
C GLY A 230 18.21 13.63 29.36
N VAL A 231 17.21 13.76 28.50
CA VAL A 231 16.52 15.02 28.24
C VAL A 231 15.29 15.12 29.13
N ASN A 232 14.90 16.34 29.48
CA ASN A 232 13.69 16.56 30.29
C ASN A 232 12.45 16.19 29.47
N VAL A 233 11.49 15.48 30.08
CA VAL A 233 10.21 15.15 29.44
C VAL A 233 9.09 15.84 30.17
N VAL A 234 8.24 16.55 29.42
CA VAL A 234 7.04 17.21 29.92
C VAL A 234 5.84 16.65 29.18
N TYR A 235 4.74 16.39 29.88
CA TYR A 235 3.50 15.94 29.27
C TYR A 235 2.46 17.04 29.29
N THR A 236 1.65 17.17 28.24
CA THR A 236 0.47 18.06 28.26
C THR A 236 -0.57 17.55 29.28
N ARG A 237 -0.77 16.23 29.37
CA ARG A 237 -1.49 15.53 30.44
C ARG A 237 -0.80 14.21 30.83
N THR A 238 -0.97 13.82 32.08
CA THR A 238 -0.47 12.54 32.62
C THR A 238 -1.60 11.60 33.05
N ASP A 239 -2.84 12.07 33.02
CA ASP A 239 -4.06 11.37 33.41
C ASP A 239 -5.16 11.53 32.34
N ASP A 240 -6.32 10.91 32.58
CA ASP A 240 -7.49 10.97 31.70
C ASP A 240 -8.28 12.29 31.86
N ARG A 241 -7.69 13.39 31.39
CA ARG A 241 -8.33 14.71 31.37
C ARG A 241 -8.41 15.28 29.96
N PHE A 242 -9.49 16.01 29.68
CA PHE A 242 -9.64 16.74 28.42
C PHE A 242 -8.83 18.03 28.44
N ILE A 243 -8.00 18.26 27.42
CA ILE A 243 -7.29 19.53 27.19
C ILE A 243 -7.84 20.17 25.90
N PRO A 244 -8.41 21.39 25.95
CA PRO A 244 -8.88 22.08 24.75
C PRO A 244 -7.70 22.55 23.88
N LEU A 245 -7.92 22.58 22.56
CA LEU A 245 -6.97 23.17 21.60
C LEU A 245 -7.30 24.65 21.41
N GLU A 246 -6.28 25.50 21.36
CA GLU A 246 -6.38 26.96 21.13
C GLU A 246 -5.90 27.34 19.72
#